data_AF-A0A9D1J282-F1
#
_entry.id   AF-A0A9D1J282-F1
#
_cell.length_a   1.000
_cell.length_b   1.000
_cell.length_c   1.000
_cell.angle_alpha   90.00
_cell.angle_beta   90.00
_cell.angle_gamma   90.00
#
_symmetry.space_group_name_H-M   'P 1'
#
loop_
_entity.id
_entity.type
_entity.pdbx_description
1 polymer ?
#
loop_
_entity_poly.entity_id
_entity_poly.type
_entity_poly.pdbx_seq_one_letter_code
_entity_poly.pdbx_strand_id
1 'polypeptide(L)'
;MELREVFRYPDRDPEKEAAVESLLRQVDVLVGREQMEPVLAQIRELLPPGRTLTWEDAVSYLGWTDAATLARDLVLPDAPVVEDITKEEALCLVKRILEDPADEMADYYVELLDRTFPNTSISDLIFNPEFCEDYTGDGEPTAEEIVEIAFRSRLHILTLGDGHGE
;
A
#
# COMPACT_ATOMS: atom_id res chain seq x y z
N MET A 1 3.10 -21.78 -7.63
CA MET A 1 3.54 -20.91 -8.74
C MET A 1 4.59 -19.97 -8.18
N GLU A 2 5.64 -19.66 -8.91
CA GLU A 2 6.59 -18.61 -8.51
C GLU A 2 6.10 -17.27 -9.04
N LEU A 3 6.06 -16.25 -8.18
CA LEU A 3 5.71 -14.88 -8.56
C LEU A 3 6.87 -14.26 -9.35
N ARG A 4 6.54 -13.44 -10.35
CA ARG A 4 7.52 -12.63 -11.10
C ARG A 4 8.26 -11.68 -10.16
N GLU A 5 9.45 -11.25 -10.59
CA GLU A 5 10.33 -10.34 -9.83
C GLU A 5 9.64 -9.01 -9.46
N VAL A 6 8.66 -8.55 -10.26
CA VAL A 6 7.88 -7.34 -9.97
C VAL A 6 7.09 -7.41 -8.66
N PHE A 7 6.78 -8.61 -8.17
CA PHE A 7 6.08 -8.83 -6.90
C PHE A 7 7.05 -9.11 -5.75
N ARG A 8 8.36 -8.99 -5.97
CA ARG A 8 9.34 -9.21 -4.90
C ARG A 8 9.23 -8.08 -3.89
N TYR A 9 9.10 -8.44 -2.62
CA TYR A 9 9.18 -7.48 -1.53
C TYR A 9 10.53 -6.74 -1.57
N PRO A 10 10.55 -5.40 -1.52
CA PRO A 10 11.79 -4.64 -1.59
C PRO A 10 12.74 -4.95 -0.43
N ASP A 11 14.03 -5.06 -0.72
CA ASP A 11 15.03 -5.20 0.33
C ASP A 11 15.10 -3.89 1.14
N ARG A 12 15.11 -4.01 2.48
CA ARG A 12 15.25 -2.86 3.38
C ARG A 12 16.72 -2.55 3.65
N ASP A 13 17.04 -1.27 3.72
CA ASP A 13 18.34 -0.77 4.18
C ASP A 13 18.23 -0.36 5.67
N PRO A 14 18.77 -1.14 6.61
CA PRO A 14 18.63 -0.86 8.04
C PRO A 14 19.32 0.44 8.47
N GLU A 15 20.40 0.85 7.79
CA GLU A 15 21.09 2.10 8.10
C GLU A 15 20.23 3.30 7.71
N LYS A 16 19.57 3.19 6.56
CA LYS A 16 18.63 4.18 6.05
C LYS A 16 17.37 4.27 6.90
N GLU A 17 16.79 3.13 7.30
CA GLU A 17 15.65 3.06 8.23
C GLU A 17 15.98 3.74 9.57
N ALA A 18 17.12 3.40 10.17
CA ALA A 18 17.55 4.01 11.43
C ALA A 18 17.80 5.53 11.31
N ALA A 19 18.33 5.99 10.18
CA ALA A 19 18.52 7.41 9.93
C ALA A 19 17.18 8.17 9.83
N VAL A 20 16.20 7.61 9.09
CA VAL A 20 14.86 8.19 8.98
C VAL A 20 14.14 8.18 10.33
N GLU A 21 14.20 7.08 11.08
CA GLU A 21 13.63 6.98 12.44
C GLU A 21 14.20 8.06 13.38
N SER A 22 15.52 8.28 13.34
CA SER A 22 16.18 9.30 14.16
C SER A 22 15.71 10.71 13.82
N LEU A 23 15.50 11.01 12.53
CA LEU A 23 14.98 12.30 12.08
C LEU A 23 13.49 12.46 12.44
N LEU A 24 12.68 11.41 12.31
CA LEU A 24 11.26 11.43 12.70
C LEU A 24 11.08 11.67 14.20
N ARG A 25 11.92 11.08 15.06
CA ARG A 25 11.94 11.39 16.50
C ARG A 25 12.27 12.85 16.80
N GLN A 26 13.08 13.49 15.95
CA GLN A 26 13.31 14.93 16.08
C GLN A 26 12.07 15.71 15.67
N VAL A 27 11.40 15.33 14.57
CA VAL A 27 10.13 15.95 14.14
C VAL A 27 9.07 15.86 15.23
N ASP A 28 8.93 14.72 15.89
CA ASP A 28 7.90 14.43 16.91
C ASP A 28 7.94 15.39 18.12
N VAL A 29 9.13 15.92 18.46
CA VAL A 29 9.30 16.85 19.58
C VAL A 29 9.32 18.32 19.17
N LEU A 30 9.34 18.62 17.87
CA LEU A 30 9.32 19.98 17.35
C LEU A 30 7.90 20.53 17.30
N VAL A 31 7.77 21.86 17.33
CA VAL A 31 6.48 22.53 17.26
C VAL A 31 6.49 23.57 16.15
N GLY A 32 5.58 23.40 15.20
CA GLY A 32 5.38 24.33 14.09
C GLY A 32 6.23 24.02 12.86
N ARG A 33 5.66 24.34 11.70
CA ARG A 33 6.21 24.04 10.38
C ARG A 33 7.63 24.54 10.16
N GLU A 34 7.94 25.76 10.60
CA GLU A 34 9.26 26.38 10.39
C GLU A 34 10.40 25.58 11.01
N GLN A 35 10.15 24.90 12.13
CA GLN A 35 11.15 24.09 12.82
C GLN A 35 11.27 22.69 12.23
N MET A 36 10.15 22.10 11.78
CA MET A 36 10.11 20.75 11.22
C MET A 36 10.65 20.69 9.80
N GLU A 37 10.41 21.70 8.97
CA GLU A 37 10.72 21.68 7.54
C GLU A 37 12.20 21.34 7.20
N PRO A 38 13.21 21.87 7.91
CA PRO A 38 14.61 21.48 7.66
C PRO A 38 14.91 20.01 7.96
N VAL A 39 14.20 19.41 8.92
CA VAL A 39 14.34 17.99 9.26
C VAL A 39 13.60 17.13 8.23
N LEU A 40 12.39 17.54 7.84
CA LEU A 40 11.62 16.88 6.78
C LEU A 40 12.36 16.93 5.43
N ALA A 41 13.09 18.00 5.14
CA ALA A 41 13.96 18.07 3.96
C ALA A 41 15.06 17.01 3.98
N GLN A 42 15.72 16.80 5.13
CA GLN A 42 16.71 15.73 5.28
C GLN A 42 16.08 14.34 5.13
N ILE A 43 14.88 14.13 5.68
CA ILE A 43 14.15 12.88 5.49
C ILE A 43 13.90 12.63 4.00
N ARG A 44 13.41 13.63 3.25
CA ARG A 44 13.11 13.50 1.82
C ARG A 44 14.32 13.13 0.96
N GLU A 45 15.52 13.62 1.28
CA GLU A 45 16.75 13.19 0.60
C GLU A 45 17.09 11.72 0.83
N LEU A 46 16.58 11.14 1.91
CA LEU A 46 16.69 9.72 2.22
C LEU A 46 15.49 8.93 1.69
N LEU A 47 14.42 9.50 1.14
CA LEU A 47 13.30 8.68 0.68
C LEU A 47 13.58 8.07 -0.70
N PRO A 48 12.98 6.92 -1.05
CA PRO A 48 12.98 6.41 -2.41
C PRO A 48 12.39 7.42 -3.41
N PRO A 49 12.79 7.39 -4.69
CA PRO A 49 12.21 8.27 -5.71
C PRO A 49 10.68 8.14 -5.77
N GLY A 50 9.98 9.27 -5.81
CA GLY A 50 8.51 9.33 -5.84
C GLY A 50 7.86 9.38 -4.45
N ARG A 51 8.54 8.89 -3.41
CA ARG A 51 8.04 8.96 -2.03
C ARG A 51 8.23 10.36 -1.47
N THR A 52 7.18 10.92 -0.87
CA THR A 52 7.20 12.26 -0.29
C THR A 52 6.67 12.24 1.14
N LEU A 53 7.21 13.12 1.98
CA LEU A 53 6.67 13.40 3.31
C LEU A 53 6.57 14.92 3.50
N THR A 54 5.33 15.43 3.52
CA THR A 54 5.03 16.82 3.82
C THR A 54 4.94 17.07 5.33
N TRP A 55 4.81 18.34 5.73
CA TRP A 55 4.59 18.69 7.14
C TRP A 55 3.24 18.17 7.64
N GLU A 56 2.19 18.32 6.83
CA GLU A 56 0.85 17.83 7.10
C GLU A 56 0.86 16.30 7.27
N ASP A 57 1.55 15.58 6.38
CA ASP A 57 1.70 14.12 6.46
C ASP A 57 2.43 13.72 7.74
N ALA A 58 3.55 14.35 8.06
CA ALA A 58 4.34 14.01 9.24
C ALA A 58 3.55 14.22 10.54
N VAL A 59 2.84 15.35 10.68
CA VAL A 59 1.98 15.61 11.85
C VAL A 59 0.82 14.61 11.92
N SER A 60 0.21 14.29 10.78
CA SER A 60 -0.86 13.30 10.71
C SER A 60 -0.34 11.93 11.15
N TYR A 61 0.67 11.40 10.47
CA TYR A 61 1.18 10.04 10.71
C TYR A 61 1.75 9.88 12.12
N LEU A 62 2.56 10.80 12.63
CA LEU A 62 3.07 10.72 14.00
C LEU A 62 1.97 10.89 15.06
N GLY A 63 0.79 11.39 14.69
CA GLY A 63 -0.40 11.37 15.54
C GLY A 63 -1.08 10.00 15.66
N TRP A 64 -0.79 9.08 14.74
CA TRP A 64 -1.43 7.74 14.67
C TRP A 64 -0.45 6.57 14.85
N THR A 65 0.83 6.77 14.54
CA THR A 65 1.87 5.73 14.62
C THR A 65 3.15 6.28 15.25
N ASP A 66 4.06 5.38 15.61
CA ASP A 66 5.38 5.75 16.14
C ASP A 66 6.42 5.97 15.04
N ALA A 67 7.50 6.68 15.38
CA ALA A 67 8.57 7.03 14.45
C ALA A 67 9.29 5.82 13.82
N ALA A 68 9.38 4.68 14.52
CA ALA A 68 10.05 3.49 13.98
C ALA A 68 9.16 2.78 12.95
N THR A 69 7.86 2.67 13.24
CA THR A 69 6.87 2.16 12.30
C THR A 69 6.81 3.03 11.05
N LEU A 70 6.67 4.35 11.20
CA LEU A 70 6.65 5.27 10.05
C LEU A 70 7.97 5.25 9.24
N ALA A 71 9.13 5.08 9.90
CA ALA A 71 10.40 4.98 9.18
C ALA A 71 10.44 3.76 8.27
N ARG A 72 9.95 2.59 8.73
CA ARG A 72 9.87 1.36 7.94
C ARG A 72 9.05 1.57 6.67
N ASP A 73 7.90 2.22 6.80
CA ASP A 73 6.99 2.44 5.67
C ASP A 73 7.52 3.48 4.66
N LEU A 74 8.28 4.47 5.15
CA LEU A 74 8.80 5.54 4.31
C LEU A 74 10.04 5.12 3.51
N VAL A 75 10.86 4.19 4.02
CA VAL A 75 12.05 3.74 3.29
C VAL A 75 11.76 2.75 2.18
N LEU A 76 10.55 2.19 2.15
CA LEU A 76 10.09 1.34 1.05
C LEU A 76 9.64 2.21 -0.14
N PRO A 77 9.96 1.81 -1.38
CA PRO A 77 9.34 2.42 -2.54
C PRO A 77 7.84 2.14 -2.54
N ASP A 78 7.06 3.04 -3.13
CA ASP A 78 5.64 2.77 -3.29
C ASP A 78 5.43 1.50 -4.13
N ALA A 79 4.38 0.73 -3.83
CA ALA A 79 4.13 -0.53 -4.50
C ALA A 79 3.87 -0.33 -6.02
N PRO A 80 4.42 -1.17 -6.92
CA PRO A 80 4.23 -0.99 -8.35
C PRO A 80 2.77 -1.24 -8.77
N VAL A 81 2.34 -0.59 -9.85
CA VAL A 81 1.11 -0.98 -10.56
C VAL A 81 1.46 -2.08 -11.56
N VAL A 82 0.82 -3.24 -11.47
CA VAL A 82 1.07 -4.37 -12.36
C VAL A 82 -0.13 -4.57 -13.30
N GLU A 83 -0.16 -3.81 -14.39
CA GLU A 83 -1.30 -3.84 -15.31
C GLU A 83 -1.58 -5.24 -15.88
N ASP A 84 -0.57 -6.05 -16.16
CA ASP A 84 -0.76 -7.39 -16.74
C ASP A 84 -0.90 -8.51 -15.68
N ILE A 85 -1.23 -8.18 -14.43
CA ILE A 85 -1.39 -9.17 -13.36
C ILE A 85 -2.39 -10.27 -13.75
N THR A 86 -2.01 -11.54 -13.55
CA THR A 86 -2.91 -12.67 -13.82
C THR A 86 -3.77 -12.99 -12.58
N LYS A 87 -4.86 -13.74 -12.78
CA LYS A 87 -5.71 -14.22 -11.68
C LYS A 87 -4.91 -15.08 -10.70
N GLU A 88 -4.02 -15.93 -11.20
CA GLU A 88 -3.18 -16.81 -10.38
C GLU A 88 -2.17 -16.00 -9.55
N GLU A 89 -1.64 -14.91 -10.09
CA GLU A 89 -0.70 -14.02 -9.39
C GLU A 89 -1.40 -13.28 -8.26
N ALA A 90 -2.54 -12.65 -8.56
CA ALA A 90 -3.38 -12.00 -7.56
C ALA A 90 -3.79 -12.98 -6.46
N LEU A 91 -4.22 -14.20 -6.84
CA LEU A 91 -4.59 -15.24 -5.88
C LEU A 91 -3.44 -15.64 -4.97
N CYS A 92 -2.22 -15.75 -5.50
CA CYS A 92 -1.05 -16.06 -4.69
C CYS A 92 -0.74 -14.95 -3.68
N LEU A 93 -0.89 -13.68 -4.07
CA LEU A 93 -0.66 -12.53 -3.19
C LEU A 93 -1.73 -12.46 -2.09
N VAL A 94 -3.00 -12.55 -2.46
CA VAL A 94 -4.11 -12.53 -1.49
C VAL A 94 -4.00 -13.67 -0.50
N LYS A 95 -3.64 -14.88 -0.95
CA LYS A 95 -3.41 -16.02 -0.03
C LYS A 95 -2.30 -15.76 0.97
N ARG A 96 -1.19 -15.13 0.56
CA ARG A 96 -0.10 -14.76 1.47
C ARG A 96 -0.55 -13.74 2.51
N ILE A 97 -1.31 -12.73 2.09
CA ILE A 97 -1.86 -11.73 2.99
C ILE A 97 -2.79 -12.38 4.02
N LEU A 98 -3.70 -13.26 3.59
CA LEU A 98 -4.64 -13.93 4.50
C LEU A 98 -3.99 -14.98 5.41
N GLU A 99 -2.85 -15.56 5.03
CA GLU A 99 -2.12 -16.54 5.86
C GLU A 99 -1.46 -15.88 7.07
N ASP A 100 -0.91 -14.68 6.89
CA ASP A 100 -0.38 -13.85 7.98
C ASP A 100 -0.64 -12.35 7.72
N PRO A 101 -1.83 -11.84 8.10
CA PRO A 101 -2.17 -10.44 7.88
C PRO A 101 -1.31 -9.46 8.69
N ALA A 102 -0.57 -9.95 9.69
CA ALA A 102 0.34 -9.15 10.50
C ALA A 102 1.79 -9.18 9.97
N ASP A 103 2.04 -9.94 8.89
CA ASP A 103 3.34 -9.95 8.23
C ASP A 103 3.64 -8.58 7.65
N GLU A 104 4.89 -8.14 7.79
CA GLU A 104 5.33 -6.81 7.36
C GLU A 104 5.28 -6.59 5.84
N MET A 105 5.13 -7.66 5.06
CA MET A 105 4.91 -7.62 3.62
C MET A 105 3.43 -7.51 3.25
N ALA A 106 2.51 -7.80 4.18
CA ALA A 106 1.07 -7.81 3.92
C ALA A 106 0.60 -6.44 3.44
N ASP A 107 0.92 -5.37 4.16
CA ASP A 107 0.54 -4.00 3.80
C ASP A 107 1.08 -3.60 2.42
N TYR A 108 2.31 -4.01 2.09
CA TYR A 108 2.90 -3.74 0.78
C TYR A 108 2.15 -4.47 -0.35
N TYR A 109 1.76 -5.72 -0.15
CA TYR A 109 1.00 -6.47 -1.14
C TYR A 109 -0.45 -5.98 -1.25
N VAL A 110 -1.04 -5.50 -0.16
CA VAL A 110 -2.35 -4.82 -0.18
C VAL A 110 -2.26 -3.55 -1.01
N GLU A 111 -1.27 -2.68 -0.75
CA GLU A 111 -1.06 -1.44 -1.55
C GLU A 111 -0.85 -1.78 -3.03
N LEU A 112 -0.04 -2.80 -3.34
CA LEU A 112 0.17 -3.27 -4.72
C LEU A 112 -1.15 -3.63 -5.40
N LEU A 113 -2.00 -4.40 -4.73
CA LEU A 113 -3.27 -4.85 -5.26
C LEU A 113 -4.27 -3.71 -5.38
N ASP A 114 -4.41 -2.84 -4.39
CA ASP A 114 -5.30 -1.66 -4.46
C ASP A 114 -4.93 -0.74 -5.62
N ARG A 115 -3.62 -0.50 -5.81
CA ARG A 115 -3.14 0.32 -6.93
C ARG A 115 -3.33 -0.34 -8.29
N THR A 116 -3.24 -1.66 -8.33
CA THR A 116 -3.45 -2.45 -9.56
C THR A 116 -4.93 -2.60 -9.91
N PHE A 117 -5.81 -2.60 -8.91
CA PHE A 117 -7.27 -2.68 -9.03
C PHE A 117 -7.96 -1.43 -8.44
N PRO A 118 -7.76 -0.23 -8.99
CA PRO A 118 -8.18 1.03 -8.36
C PRO A 118 -9.71 1.21 -8.18
N ASN A 119 -10.52 0.31 -8.75
CA ASN A 119 -11.98 0.32 -8.61
C ASN A 119 -12.48 -0.78 -7.67
N THR A 120 -11.57 -1.44 -6.98
CA THR A 120 -11.86 -2.46 -5.99
C THR A 120 -11.01 -2.14 -4.78
N SER A 121 -11.65 -1.84 -3.65
CA SER A 121 -10.94 -1.67 -2.39
C SER A 121 -10.56 -3.05 -1.87
N ILE A 122 -9.38 -3.54 -2.26
CA ILE A 122 -8.82 -4.83 -1.83
C ILE A 122 -8.54 -4.78 -0.33
N SER A 123 -8.03 -3.66 0.17
CA SER A 123 -7.88 -3.43 1.61
C SER A 123 -9.21 -3.64 2.36
N ASP A 124 -10.30 -3.01 1.91
CA ASP A 124 -11.60 -3.19 2.58
C ASP A 124 -12.13 -4.61 2.44
N LEU A 125 -11.96 -5.26 1.30
CA LEU A 125 -12.33 -6.67 1.13
C LEU A 125 -11.59 -7.59 2.12
N ILE A 126 -10.34 -7.28 2.46
CA ILE A 126 -9.53 -8.11 3.38
C ILE A 126 -9.86 -7.79 4.83
N PHE A 127 -9.91 -6.51 5.20
CA PHE A 127 -9.94 -6.09 6.60
C PHE A 127 -11.33 -5.67 7.11
N ASN A 128 -12.20 -5.19 6.22
CA ASN A 128 -13.55 -4.72 6.58
C ASN A 128 -14.61 -5.11 5.53
N PRO A 129 -14.75 -6.41 5.20
CA PRO A 129 -15.54 -6.88 4.07
C PRO A 129 -17.02 -6.46 4.15
N GLU A 130 -17.55 -6.22 5.35
CA GLU A 130 -18.92 -5.76 5.58
C GLU A 130 -19.22 -4.37 5.00
N PHE A 131 -18.20 -3.56 4.71
CA PHE A 131 -18.36 -2.25 4.07
C PHE A 131 -18.18 -2.29 2.55
N CYS A 132 -17.84 -3.46 1.98
CA CYS A 132 -17.67 -3.61 0.55
C CYS A 132 -19.01 -3.95 -0.14
N GLU A 133 -19.54 -3.02 -0.94
CA GLU A 133 -20.82 -3.23 -1.66
C GLU A 133 -20.78 -4.40 -2.65
N ASP A 134 -19.60 -4.71 -3.19
CA ASP A 134 -19.40 -5.79 -4.16
C ASP A 134 -19.36 -7.19 -3.53
N TYR A 135 -19.22 -7.26 -2.19
CA TYR A 135 -19.17 -8.50 -1.43
C TYR A 135 -20.53 -8.77 -0.76
N THR A 136 -21.15 -9.89 -1.14
CA THR A 136 -22.46 -10.32 -0.63
C THR A 136 -22.38 -11.67 0.08
N GLY A 137 -21.17 -12.11 0.45
CA GLY A 137 -20.95 -13.38 1.12
C GLY A 137 -21.30 -13.31 2.62
N ASP A 138 -21.55 -14.47 3.20
CA ASP A 138 -21.74 -14.61 4.65
C ASP A 138 -20.39 -14.92 5.31
N GLY A 139 -19.75 -13.93 5.92
CA GLY A 139 -18.49 -14.08 6.67
C GLY A 139 -17.26 -13.46 5.99
N GLU A 140 -16.07 -13.93 6.34
CA GLU A 140 -14.81 -13.46 5.75
C GLU A 140 -14.65 -13.98 4.31
N PRO A 141 -14.33 -13.12 3.33
CA PRO A 141 -14.16 -13.54 1.95
C PRO A 141 -12.94 -14.42 1.77
N THR A 142 -13.06 -15.45 0.95
CA THR A 142 -11.93 -16.27 0.53
C THR A 142 -11.03 -15.52 -0.45
N ALA A 143 -9.77 -15.97 -0.59
CA ALA A 143 -8.84 -15.38 -1.55
C ALA A 143 -9.40 -15.43 -2.99
N GLU A 144 -10.07 -16.52 -3.34
CA GLU A 144 -10.74 -16.69 -4.63
C GLU A 144 -11.86 -15.65 -4.83
N GLU A 145 -12.69 -15.38 -3.83
CA GLU A 145 -13.77 -14.39 -3.93
C GLU A 145 -13.23 -12.97 -4.10
N ILE A 146 -12.19 -12.60 -3.35
CA ILE A 146 -11.53 -11.30 -3.45
C ILE A 146 -11.00 -11.09 -4.88
N VAL A 147 -10.30 -12.10 -5.43
CA VAL A 147 -9.75 -12.03 -6.79
C VAL A 147 -10.85 -11.96 -7.85
N GLU A 148 -11.93 -12.74 -7.71
CA GLU A 148 -13.04 -12.69 -8.68
C GLU A 148 -13.72 -11.32 -8.66
N ILE A 149 -13.93 -10.70 -7.49
CA ILE A 149 -14.47 -9.35 -7.38
C ILE A 149 -13.54 -8.33 -8.07
N ALA A 150 -12.24 -8.37 -7.78
CA ALA A 150 -11.25 -7.48 -8.37
C ALA A 150 -11.22 -7.51 -9.90
N PHE A 151 -11.23 -8.72 -10.49
CA PHE A 151 -11.23 -8.89 -11.93
C PHE A 151 -12.58 -8.55 -12.59
N ARG A 152 -13.71 -8.78 -11.91
CA ARG A 152 -15.04 -8.39 -12.40
C ARG A 152 -15.15 -6.87 -12.57
N SER A 153 -14.74 -6.11 -11.57
CA SER A 153 -14.77 -4.64 -11.61
C SER A 153 -13.83 -4.08 -12.68
N ARG A 154 -12.72 -4.77 -12.95
CA ARG A 154 -11.80 -4.44 -14.04
C ARG A 154 -12.39 -4.65 -15.45
N LEU A 155 -13.18 -5.71 -15.65
CA LEU A 155 -13.84 -6.02 -16.92
C LEU A 155 -14.98 -5.05 -17.28
N HIS A 156 -15.72 -4.55 -16.28
CA HIS A 156 -16.82 -3.59 -16.49
C HIS A 156 -16.36 -2.30 -17.21
N ILE A 157 -15.11 -1.87 -17.03
CA ILE A 157 -14.55 -0.69 -17.68
C ILE A 157 -14.24 -0.93 -19.16
N LEU A 158 -13.70 -2.11 -19.49
CA LEU A 158 -13.39 -2.45 -20.88
C LEU A 158 -14.67 -2.51 -21.73
N THR A 159 -15.80 -2.88 -21.15
CA THR A 159 -17.09 -2.93 -21.85
C THR A 159 -17.82 -1.58 -21.95
N LEU A 160 -17.49 -0.59 -21.11
CA LEU A 160 -18.09 0.75 -21.16
C LEU A 160 -17.28 1.75 -22.00
N GLY A 161 -16.04 1.41 -22.38
CA GLY A 161 -15.16 2.23 -23.22
C GLY A 161 -15.46 2.19 -24.72
N ASP A 162 -16.26 1.23 -25.21
CA ASP A 162 -16.60 1.06 -26.64
C ASP A 162 -17.88 1.80 -27.07
N GLY A 163 -18.40 2.69 -26.22
CA GLY A 163 -19.73 3.27 -26.36
C GLY A 163 -19.81 4.73 -26.79
N HIS A 164 -18.86 5.29 -27.57
CA HIS A 164 -19.03 6.60 -28.22
C HIS A 164 -18.38 6.60 -29.61
N GLY A 165 -19.18 6.29 -30.62
CA GLY A 165 -18.76 6.33 -32.01
C GLY A 165 -19.85 5.93 -32.99
N GLU A 166 -20.99 6.65 -32.99
CA GLU A 166 -21.83 6.88 -34.18
C GLU A 166 -22.45 8.28 -34.13
#